data_AF-A0A2A5EJU4-F1
#
_entry.id   AF-A0A2A5EJU4-F1
#
_cell.length_a   1.000
_cell.length_b   1.000
_cell.length_c   1.000
_cell.angle_alpha   90.00
_cell.angle_beta   90.00
_cell.angle_gamma   90.00
#
_symmetry.space_group_name_H-M   'P 1'
#
loop_
_entity.id
_entity.type
_entity.pdbx_description
1 polymer ?
#
loop_
_entity_poly.entity_id
_entity_poly.type
_entity_poly.pdbx_seq_one_letter_code
_entity_poly.pdbx_strand_id
1 'polypeptide(L)'
;MTIPTDVIKSKIESVKYHQFDGTQTIVCAIILKTGFVSTGESSCLSPDDFTEVVGQEVAYNKAFDKLFEHEAYRQLNPYRVKRASRAQRVIALPKH
;
A
#
# COMPACT_ATOMS: atom_id res chain seq x y z
N MET A 1 2.86 10.79 -17.45
CA MET A 1 1.62 10.78 -16.66
C MET A 1 2.04 10.55 -15.22
N THR A 2 2.10 11.60 -14.41
CA THR A 2 2.60 11.52 -13.02
C THR A 2 1.39 11.44 -12.10
N ILE A 3 1.28 10.35 -11.33
CA ILE A 3 0.23 10.22 -10.33
C ILE A 3 0.60 11.14 -9.16
N PRO A 4 -0.25 12.09 -8.75
CA PRO A 4 0.05 12.94 -7.60
C PRO A 4 0.19 12.06 -6.36
N THR A 5 1.33 12.14 -5.69
CA THR A 5 1.63 11.30 -4.52
C THR A 5 0.65 11.57 -3.38
N ASP A 6 0.07 12.77 -3.31
CA ASP A 6 -0.97 13.15 -2.35
C ASP A 6 -2.22 12.27 -2.44
N VAL A 7 -2.58 11.83 -3.64
CA VAL A 7 -3.72 10.92 -3.84
C VAL A 7 -3.46 9.57 -3.18
N ILE A 8 -2.24 9.07 -3.25
CA ILE A 8 -1.85 7.81 -2.61
C ILE A 8 -1.77 8.00 -1.10
N LYS A 9 -1.12 9.08 -0.64
CA LYS A 9 -1.00 9.42 0.78
C LYS A 9 -2.37 9.57 1.46
N SER A 10 -3.35 10.17 0.78
CA SER A 10 -4.71 10.33 1.32
C SER A 10 -5.45 9.01 1.63
N LYS A 11 -5.01 7.90 1.02
CA LYS A 11 -5.58 6.56 1.22
C LYS A 11 -4.88 5.76 2.31
N ILE A 12 -3.73 6.23 2.80
CA ILE A 12 -3.01 5.60 3.90
C ILE A 12 -3.84 5.79 5.17
N GLU A 13 -4.08 4.69 5.87
CA GLU A 13 -4.73 4.67 7.18
C GLU A 13 -3.68 4.72 8.28
N SER A 14 -2.66 3.87 8.20
CA SER A 14 -1.56 3.85 9.16
C SER A 14 -0.29 3.27 8.55
N VAL A 15 0.85 3.58 9.19
CA VAL A 15 2.15 3.02 8.86
C VAL A 15 2.71 2.37 10.11
N LYS A 16 3.18 1.13 9.98
CA LYS A 16 3.81 0.40 11.08
C LYS A 16 5.22 0.01 10.69
N TYR A 17 6.12 0.06 11.66
CA TYR A 17 7.50 -0.36 11.49
C TYR A 17 7.78 -1.54 12.43
N HIS A 18 8.56 -2.50 11.95
CA HIS A 18 9.07 -3.59 12.75
C HIS A 18 10.54 -3.79 12.43
N GLN A 19 11.39 -3.68 13.44
CA GLN A 19 12.79 -4.08 13.35
C GLN A 19 12.92 -5.52 13.84
N PHE A 20 13.64 -6.35 13.09
CA PHE A 20 13.96 -7.70 13.54
C PHE A 20 15.17 -7.66 14.49
N ASP A 21 14.99 -8.22 15.69
CA ASP A 21 16.02 -8.29 16.72
C ASP A 21 17.30 -8.95 16.21
N GLY A 22 18.45 -8.37 16.57
CA GLY A 22 19.76 -8.85 16.11
C GLY A 22 20.06 -8.57 14.64
N THR A 23 19.21 -7.82 13.94
CA THR A 23 19.43 -7.41 12.55
C THR A 23 19.35 -5.89 12.38
N GLN A 24 19.83 -5.43 11.22
CA GLN A 24 19.68 -4.04 10.76
C GLN A 24 18.53 -3.92 9.75
N THR A 25 17.57 -4.85 9.83
CA THR A 25 16.45 -4.93 8.91
C THR A 25 15.22 -4.33 9.56
N ILE A 26 14.66 -3.30 8.91
CA ILE A 26 13.40 -2.69 9.28
C ILE A 26 12.40 -2.98 8.18
N VAL A 27 11.24 -3.49 8.56
CA VAL A 27 10.08 -3.68 7.69
C VAL A 27 9.09 -2.57 7.97
N CYS A 28 8.68 -1.88 6.92
CA CYS A 28 7.58 -0.94 6.91
C CYS A 28 6.34 -1.62 6.33
N ALA A 29 5.20 -1.47 7.00
CA ALA A 29 3.89 -1.89 6.54
C ALA A 29 2.98 -0.65 6.44
N ILE A 30 2.66 -0.25 5.21
CA ILE A 30 1.70 0.80 4.90
C ILE A 30 0.33 0.16 4.74
N ILE A 31 -0.58 0.48 5.66
CA ILE A 31 -1.96 -0.02 5.67
C ILE A 31 -2.84 1.05 5.03
N LEU A 32 -3.54 0.70 3.95
CA LEU A 32 -4.53 1.56 3.33
C LEU A 32 -5.89 1.40 3.99
N LYS A 33 -6.76 2.42 3.87
CA LYS A 33 -8.17 2.40 4.33
C LYS A 33 -9.00 1.25 3.75
N THR A 34 -8.52 0.61 2.69
CA THR A 34 -9.16 -0.56 2.07
C THR A 34 -8.81 -1.88 2.76
N GLY A 35 -7.89 -1.86 3.73
CA GLY A 35 -7.28 -3.05 4.33
C GLY A 35 -6.15 -3.66 3.50
N PHE A 36 -5.81 -3.09 2.34
CA PHE A 36 -4.62 -3.51 1.58
C PHE A 36 -3.35 -3.05 2.30
N VAL A 37 -2.38 -3.95 2.42
CA VAL A 37 -1.11 -3.68 3.10
C VAL A 37 0.03 -3.78 2.08
N SER A 38 0.77 -2.68 1.92
CA SER A 38 2.02 -2.68 1.17
C SER A 38 3.19 -2.75 2.13
N THR A 39 4.12 -3.66 1.89
CA THR A 39 5.30 -3.84 2.72
C THR A 39 6.59 -3.51 1.98
N GLY A 40 7.56 -2.97 2.70
CA GLY A 40 8.90 -2.68 2.18
C GLY A 40 9.94 -2.84 3.26
N GLU A 41 11.14 -3.22 2.88
CA GLU A 41 12.19 -3.61 3.81
C GLU A 41 13.51 -2.88 3.53
N SER A 42 14.12 -2.31 4.56
CA SER A 42 15.51 -1.85 4.52
C SER A 42 16.43 -2.97 4.96
N SER A 43 17.54 -3.15 4.26
CA SER A 43 18.62 -4.03 4.70
C SER A 43 19.92 -3.24 4.56
N CYS A 44 20.65 -3.09 5.65
CA CYS A 44 21.96 -2.44 5.65
C CYS A 44 23.06 -3.47 5.39
N LEU A 45 24.10 -3.08 4.63
CA LEU A 45 25.25 -3.93 4.34
C LEU A 45 26.28 -3.91 5.49
N SER A 46 26.35 -2.78 6.22
CA SER A 46 27.31 -2.55 7.29
C SER A 46 26.60 -2.08 8.58
N PRO A 47 26.85 -2.71 9.74
CA PRO A 47 26.33 -2.26 11.03
C PRO A 47 26.69 -0.84 11.39
N ASP A 48 27.88 -0.40 10.99
CA ASP A 48 28.43 0.89 11.39
C ASP A 48 27.69 2.08 10.75
N ASP A 49 27.04 1.84 9.60
CA ASP A 49 26.27 2.84 8.86
C ASP A 49 24.75 2.74 9.15
N PHE A 50 24.32 1.80 9.99
CA PHE A 50 22.91 1.62 10.29
C PHE A 50 22.40 2.69 11.25
N THR A 51 21.39 3.44 10.79
CA THR A 51 20.59 4.31 11.65
C THR A 51 19.12 3.93 11.48
N GLU A 52 18.40 3.79 12.60
CA GLU A 52 16.98 3.41 12.58
C GLU A 52 16.14 4.34 11.69
N VAL A 53 16.41 5.65 11.75
CA VAL A 53 15.74 6.68 10.94
C VAL A 53 15.90 6.40 9.44
N VAL A 54 17.13 6.13 9.00
CA VAL A 54 17.44 5.84 7.59
C VAL A 54 16.80 4.52 7.16
N GLY A 55 16.82 3.51 8.03
CA GLY A 55 16.16 2.23 7.77
C GLY A 55 14.65 2.39 7.60
N GLN A 56 13.99 3.14 8.49
CA GLN A 56 12.56 3.43 8.39
C GLN A 56 12.22 4.19 7.11
N GLU A 57 13.03 5.18 6.73
CA GLU A 57 12.84 5.95 5.49
C GLU A 57 12.96 5.06 4.24
N VAL A 58 14.01 4.25 4.15
CA VAL A 58 14.24 3.33 3.02
C VAL A 58 13.12 2.30 2.94
N ALA A 59 12.72 1.71 4.07
CA ALA A 59 11.63 0.74 4.12
C ALA A 59 10.29 1.37 3.69
N TYR A 60 10.01 2.60 4.13
CA TYR A 60 8.83 3.36 3.73
C TYR A 60 8.82 3.66 2.23
N ASN A 61 9.93 4.16 1.69
CA ASN A 61 10.03 4.51 0.28
C ASN A 61 9.79 3.28 -0.61
N LYS A 62 10.38 2.12 -0.27
CA LYS A 62 10.12 0.86 -0.99
C LYS A 62 8.66 0.41 -0.90
N ALA A 63 8.04 0.52 0.28
CA ALA A 63 6.62 0.20 0.44
C ALA A 63 5.72 1.16 -0.36
N PHE A 64 6.09 2.44 -0.44
CA PHE A 64 5.37 3.47 -1.18
C PHE A 64 5.53 3.31 -2.70
N ASP A 65 6.71 2.94 -3.18
CA ASP A 65 6.96 2.67 -4.60
C ASP A 65 6.10 1.51 -5.10
N LYS A 66 5.98 0.43 -4.31
CA LYS A 66 5.04 -0.66 -4.62
C LYS A 66 3.59 -0.17 -4.70
N LEU A 67 3.17 0.72 -3.79
CA LEU A 67 1.84 1.34 -3.87
C LEU A 67 1.65 2.17 -5.14
N PHE A 68 2.68 2.93 -5.52
CA PHE A 68 2.66 3.73 -6.74
C PHE A 68 2.52 2.85 -7.98
N GLU A 69 3.27 1.77 -8.07
CA GLU A 69 3.17 0.79 -9.15
C GLU A 69 1.77 0.18 -9.24
N HIS A 70 1.19 -0.23 -8.11
CA HIS A 70 -0.18 -0.75 -8.07
C HIS A 70 -1.22 0.28 -8.52
N GLU A 71 -1.07 1.55 -8.13
CA GLU A 71 -1.96 2.63 -8.56
C GLU A 71 -1.80 2.97 -10.03
N ALA A 72 -0.58 2.91 -10.57
CA ALA A 72 -0.31 3.08 -11.99
C ALA A 72 -0.95 1.96 -12.81
N TYR A 73 -0.78 0.70 -12.39
CA TYR A 73 -1.46 -0.44 -12.99
C TYR A 73 -2.98 -0.26 -12.97
N ARG A 74 -3.54 0.19 -11.84
CA ARG A 74 -4.99 0.46 -11.70
C ARG A 74 -5.50 1.53 -12.66
N GLN A 75 -4.70 2.56 -12.96
CA GLN A 75 -5.07 3.61 -13.92
C GLN A 75 -4.95 3.17 -15.38
N LEU A 76 -3.93 2.36 -15.69
CA LEU A 76 -3.68 1.86 -17.05
C LEU A 76 -4.57 0.69 -17.44
N ASN A 77 -5.11 -0.06 -16.47
CA ASN A 77 -5.94 -1.23 -16.76
C ASN A 77 -7.28 -0.83 -17.43
N PRO A 78 -7.49 -1.17 -18.72
CA PRO A 78 -8.71 -0.80 -19.45
C PRO A 78 -9.94 -1.61 -18.99
N TYR A 79 -9.74 -2.73 -18.27
CA TYR A 79 -10.80 -3.53 -17.67
C TYR A 79 -11.24 -2.98 -16.31
N ARG A 80 -11.37 -1.66 -16.17
CA ARG A 80 -12.13 -1.07 -15.07
C ARG A 80 -13.58 -1.52 -15.23
N VAL A 81 -13.90 -2.71 -14.70
CA VAL A 81 -15.26 -3.23 -14.62
C VAL A 81 -16.05 -2.14 -13.89
N LYS A 82 -16.87 -1.41 -14.64
CA LYS A 82 -17.91 -0.58 -14.08
C LYS A 82 -18.83 -1.55 -13.35
N ARG A 83 -18.54 -1.83 -12.07
CA ARG A 83 -19.51 -2.43 -11.16
C ARG A 83 -20.58 -1.38 -10.88
N ALA A 84 -21.35 -1.04 -11.91
CA ALA A 84 -22.61 -0.35 -11.78
C ALA A 84 -23.63 -1.39 -11.31
N SER A 85 -24.18 -1.15 -10.11
CA SER A 85 -25.51 -1.58 -9.66
C SER A 85 -25.94 -3.04 -9.89
N ARG A 86 -25.29 -4.03 -9.24
CA ARG A 86 -25.93 -5.35 -9.01
C ARG A 86 -26.82 -5.39 -7.75
N ALA A 87 -26.95 -4.28 -7.03
CA ALA A 87 -27.78 -4.19 -5.81
C ALA A 87 -29.27 -3.84 -6.06
N GLN A 88 -29.71 -3.59 -7.30
CA GLN A 88 -31.11 -3.20 -7.59
C GLN A 88 -31.99 -4.29 -8.24
N ARG A 89 -31.53 -5.55 -8.34
CA ARG A 89 -32.35 -6.68 -8.86
C ARG A 89 -32.68 -7.75 -7.82
N VAL A 90 -32.99 -7.36 -6.57
CA VAL A 90 -33.54 -8.31 -5.57
C VAL A 90 -34.82 -7.79 -4.92
N ILE A 91 -35.49 -6.80 -5.53
CA ILE A 91 -36.81 -6.31 -5.07
C ILE A 91 -37.85 -6.53 -6.18
N ALA A 92 -38.05 -7.79 -6.58
CA ALA A 92 -39.24 -8.25 -7.31
C ALA A 92 -39.23 -9.78 -7.35
N LEU A 93 -39.52 -10.41 -6.23
CA LEU A 93 -40.09 -11.75 -6.24
C LEU A 93 -41.51 -11.63 -5.68
N PRO A 94 -42.54 -12.10 -6.41
CA PRO A 94 -43.91 -12.04 -5.92
C PRO A 94 -44.03 -12.95 -4.69
N LYS A 95 -44.51 -12.39 -3.58
CA LYS A 95 -44.97 -13.20 -2.45
C LYS A 95 -46.25 -13.89 -2.91
N HIS A 96 -46.23 -15.22 -2.91
CA HIS A 96 -47.44 -16.05 -2.93
C HIS A 96 -48.32 -15.75 -1.71
#